data_AF-A0A9N9IZM7-F1
#
_entry.id   AF-A0A9N9IZM7-F1
#
_cell.length_a   1.000
_cell.length_b   1.000
_cell.length_c   1.000
_cell.angle_alpha   90.00
_cell.angle_beta   90.00
_cell.angle_gamma   90.00
#
_symmetry.space_group_name_H-M   'P 1'
#
loop_
_entity.id
_entity.type
_entity.pdbx_description
1 polymer ?
#
loop_
_entity_poly.entity_id
_entity_poly.type
_entity_poly.pdbx_seq_one_letter_code
_entity_poly.pdbx_strand_id
1 'polypeptide(L)'
;GFTGNLREISVYFNNTLMVQLSKEMQKPRSMNLSGFDVFTPQKLVKLTSVDAINVQLRMISGNLDVGVDEKFSTEMERITKKKPPKETNIQMIFTEFGNSFEGNTSQIFKDLLPYPEQGKIYIGFPTHQTTGCCFNFAARVIPTVVRESIDLVEKTLAIYNEVLLRIAGTLCRIVYEDEMSQIKQIYNETSGVDNESDDENTSKPVNGLKVEQTKIIYFVKKWVYPISSVFIPNPRMAGFIKKVPVVSDMIYERCGTFFIKAFAMKLIKKLTFQEVIRELKSRRLCEDEIIELLEWWIFNRSNGNNNNLEKSEFMQYVMIRI
;
A
#
# COMPACT_ATOMS: atom_id res chain seq x y z
N GLY A 1 20.03 25.23 13.52
CA GLY A 1 21.39 24.64 13.58
C GLY A 1 21.32 23.17 13.23
N PHE A 2 22.41 22.61 12.69
CA PHE A 2 22.53 21.25 12.14
C PHE A 2 22.04 20.12 13.07
N THR A 3 21.96 20.35 14.38
CA THR A 3 21.45 19.40 15.40
C THR A 3 19.95 19.51 15.68
N GLY A 4 19.21 20.41 15.03
CA GLY A 4 17.79 20.66 15.29
C GLY A 4 16.85 19.50 14.96
N ASN A 5 17.23 18.67 13.99
CA ASN A 5 16.42 17.56 13.45
C ASN A 5 16.86 16.17 13.94
N LEU A 6 17.87 16.11 14.81
CA LEU A 6 18.40 14.84 15.31
C LEU A 6 17.45 14.28 16.38
N ARG A 7 16.70 13.23 16.03
CA ARG A 7 15.67 12.61 16.89
C ARG A 7 16.25 11.54 17.81
N GLU A 8 17.25 10.82 17.33
CA GLU A 8 17.88 9.72 18.03
C GLU A 8 19.37 9.61 17.65
N ILE A 9 20.20 9.31 18.64
CA ILE A 9 21.59 8.91 18.47
C ILE A 9 21.77 7.58 19.20
N SER A 10 22.13 6.54 18.46
CA SER A 10 22.42 5.22 19.02
C SER A 10 23.84 4.82 18.66
N VAL A 11 24.64 4.49 19.68
CA VAL A 11 26.04 4.06 19.56
C VAL A 11 26.12 2.61 19.96
N TYR A 12 26.65 1.77 19.07
CA TYR A 12 26.85 0.34 19.29
C TYR A 12 28.33 0.00 19.33
N PHE A 13 28.71 -0.92 20.20
CA PHE A 13 30.04 -1.53 20.22
C PHE A 13 29.88 -3.05 20.32
N ASN A 14 30.49 -3.81 19.39
CA ASN A 14 30.33 -5.26 19.29
C ASN A 14 28.86 -5.73 19.31
N ASN A 15 28.02 -5.08 18.49
CA ASN A 15 26.57 -5.31 18.43
C ASN A 15 25.81 -5.09 19.74
N THR A 16 26.44 -4.53 20.77
CA THR A 16 25.81 -4.18 22.04
C THR A 16 25.54 -2.68 22.04
N LEU A 17 24.29 -2.28 22.29
CA LEU A 17 23.91 -0.87 22.39
C LEU A 17 24.59 -0.25 23.63
N MET A 18 25.47 0.71 23.40
CA MET A 18 26.24 1.37 24.47
C MET A 18 25.56 2.64 24.95
N VAL A 19 25.04 3.44 24.02
CA VAL A 19 24.41 4.73 24.33
C VAL A 19 23.23 4.93 23.39
N GLN A 20 22.07 5.26 23.96
CA GLN A 20 20.91 5.71 23.22
C GLN A 20 20.47 7.05 23.79
N LEU A 21 20.48 8.08 22.95
CA LEU A 21 19.97 9.40 23.26
C LEU A 21 18.76 9.63 22.37
N SER A 22 17.57 9.56 22.95
CA SER A 22 16.33 9.93 22.27
C SER A 22 15.89 11.32 22.71
N LYS A 23 15.38 12.10 21.76
CA LYS A 23 14.80 13.41 22.00
C LYS A 23 13.32 13.35 21.64
N GLU A 24 12.45 13.33 22.64
CA GLU A 24 11.02 13.53 22.42
C GLU A 24 10.75 14.99 22.05
N MET A 25 10.15 15.20 20.88
CA MET A 25 9.71 16.54 20.48
C MET A 25 8.42 16.88 21.22
N GLN A 26 8.47 17.88 22.11
CA GLN A 26 7.27 18.41 22.76
C GLN A 26 6.26 18.93 21.73
N LYS A 27 4.97 18.86 22.10
CA LYS A 27 3.88 19.49 21.35
C LYS A 27 4.19 20.98 21.08
N PRO A 28 3.70 21.54 19.96
CA PRO A 28 3.87 22.96 19.64
C PRO A 28 3.50 23.82 20.85
N ARG A 29 4.42 24.70 21.28
CA ARG A 29 4.19 25.64 22.37
C ARG A 29 4.39 27.06 21.84
N SER A 30 3.54 27.98 22.26
CA SER A 30 3.67 29.40 21.92
C SER A 30 5.06 29.91 22.32
N MET A 31 5.79 30.47 21.36
CA MET A 31 7.10 31.05 21.59
C MET A 31 6.94 32.45 22.18
N ASN A 32 7.66 32.76 23.27
CA ASN A 32 7.72 34.12 23.79
C ASN A 32 8.55 34.99 22.83
N LEU A 33 7.93 36.03 22.29
CA LEU A 33 8.53 36.94 21.30
C LEU A 33 9.26 38.13 21.94
N SER A 34 9.50 38.13 23.25
CA SER A 34 10.23 39.23 23.91
C SER A 34 11.66 39.35 23.39
N GLY A 35 11.93 40.42 22.64
CA GLY A 35 13.24 40.72 22.05
C GLY A 35 13.29 40.71 20.52
N PHE A 36 12.20 40.34 19.84
CA PHE A 36 12.08 40.44 18.38
C PHE A 36 11.25 41.66 17.98
N ASP A 37 11.57 42.29 16.84
CA ASP A 37 10.64 43.26 16.24
C ASP A 37 9.45 42.48 15.67
N VAL A 38 8.34 42.56 16.40
CA VAL A 38 7.09 41.87 16.08
C VAL A 38 6.20 42.68 15.14
N PHE A 39 6.63 43.87 14.72
CA PHE A 39 5.87 44.71 13.80
C PHE A 39 6.41 44.57 12.38
N THR A 40 5.51 44.70 11.39
CA THR A 40 5.96 44.88 10.01
C THR A 40 6.72 46.20 9.87
N PRO A 41 7.59 46.38 8.85
CA PRO A 41 8.36 47.61 8.66
C PRO A 41 7.51 48.89 8.61
N GLN A 42 6.25 48.78 8.20
CA GLN A 42 5.26 49.87 8.15
C GLN A 42 4.35 49.93 9.39
N LYS A 43 4.58 49.07 10.38
CA LYS A 43 3.82 48.90 11.63
C LYS A 43 2.33 48.59 11.44
N LEU A 44 1.98 47.96 10.32
CA LEU A 44 0.59 47.63 9.97
C LEU A 44 0.11 46.30 10.56
N VAL A 45 1.03 45.38 10.87
CA VAL A 45 0.71 44.06 11.42
C VAL A 45 1.64 43.77 12.59
N LYS A 46 1.08 43.23 13.66
CA LYS A 46 1.79 42.81 14.87
C LYS A 46 1.71 41.29 15.01
N LEU A 47 2.85 40.62 15.05
CA LEU A 47 2.97 39.21 15.35
C LEU A 47 2.69 38.99 16.85
N THR A 48 1.62 38.27 17.18
CA THR A 48 1.16 38.06 18.56
C THR A 48 1.58 36.70 19.13
N SER A 49 1.63 35.67 18.30
CA SER A 49 2.06 34.31 18.66
C SER A 49 2.65 33.60 17.45
N VAL A 50 3.43 32.56 17.72
CA VAL A 50 3.97 31.64 16.69
C VAL A 50 3.70 30.22 17.16
N ASP A 51 2.93 29.49 16.35
CA ASP A 51 2.67 28.07 16.54
C ASP A 51 3.57 27.24 15.62
N ALA A 52 4.34 26.32 16.19
CA ALA A 52 5.29 25.50 15.44
C ALA A 52 4.70 24.11 15.16
N ILE A 53 4.13 23.91 13.97
CA ILE A 53 3.56 22.60 13.57
C ILE A 53 4.63 21.78 12.85
N ASN A 54 4.77 20.50 13.23
CA ASN A 54 5.62 19.55 12.52
C ASN A 54 4.78 18.75 11.53
N VAL A 55 5.11 18.84 10.24
CA VAL A 55 4.47 18.06 9.18
C VAL A 55 5.54 17.20 8.54
N GLN A 56 5.37 15.88 8.62
CA GLN A 56 6.25 14.91 7.99
C GLN A 56 5.57 14.37 6.72
N LEU A 57 6.19 14.63 5.57
CA LEU A 57 5.76 14.17 4.27
C LEU A 57 6.80 13.22 3.71
N ARG A 58 6.35 12.08 3.16
CA ARG A 58 7.19 11.15 2.41
C ARG A 58 6.97 11.45 0.93
N MET A 59 8.07 11.70 0.22
CA MET A 59 8.07 11.90 -1.22
C MET A 59 8.87 10.80 -1.90
N ILE A 60 8.29 10.23 -2.94
CA ILE A 60 8.91 9.21 -3.77
C ILE A 60 8.92 9.73 -5.20
N SER A 61 10.06 9.62 -5.85
CA SER A 61 10.23 10.12 -7.22
C SER A 61 10.93 9.09 -8.09
N GLY A 62 10.60 9.12 -9.38
CA GLY A 62 11.23 8.28 -10.39
C GLY A 62 11.43 9.07 -11.67
N ASN A 63 12.57 8.86 -12.33
CA ASN A 63 12.82 9.37 -13.68
C ASN A 63 12.43 8.30 -14.69
N LEU A 64 11.84 8.72 -15.80
CA LEU A 64 11.29 7.88 -16.84
C LEU A 64 11.78 8.34 -18.20
N ASP A 65 12.29 7.40 -18.98
CA ASP A 65 12.56 7.59 -20.39
C ASP A 65 11.29 7.35 -21.20
N VAL A 66 10.98 8.26 -22.12
CA VAL A 66 9.78 8.22 -22.94
C VAL A 66 10.17 7.83 -24.36
N GLY A 67 9.98 6.55 -24.68
CA GLY A 67 10.09 6.02 -26.03
C GLY A 67 8.73 5.97 -26.71
N VAL A 68 8.55 6.74 -27.78
CA VAL A 68 7.35 6.69 -28.65
C VAL A 68 7.76 6.62 -30.11
N ASP A 69 6.92 6.02 -30.95
CA ASP A 69 7.14 6.00 -32.39
C ASP A 69 6.88 7.39 -33.03
N GLU A 70 7.38 7.58 -34.26
CA GLU A 70 7.28 8.85 -34.98
C GLU A 70 5.83 9.25 -35.29
N LYS A 71 4.96 8.27 -35.53
CA LYS A 71 3.54 8.50 -35.82
C LYS A 71 2.82 9.05 -34.59
N PHE A 72 3.05 8.43 -33.43
CA PHE A 72 2.54 8.87 -32.14
C PHE A 72 3.07 10.25 -31.77
N SER A 73 4.38 10.48 -31.95
CA SER A 73 4.99 11.79 -31.69
C SER A 73 4.36 12.90 -32.56
N THR A 74 4.14 12.63 -33.85
CA THR A 74 3.55 13.60 -34.79
C THR A 74 2.10 13.90 -34.41
N GLU A 75 1.32 12.89 -34.06
CA GLU A 75 -0.08 13.07 -33.66
C GLU A 75 -0.19 13.85 -32.34
N MET A 76 0.64 13.50 -31.36
CA MET A 76 0.70 14.23 -30.08
C MET A 76 1.14 15.69 -30.27
N GLU A 77 2.08 15.96 -31.19
CA GLU A 77 2.48 17.31 -31.56
C GLU A 77 1.37 18.08 -32.27
N ARG A 78 0.61 17.41 -33.15
CA ARG A 78 -0.55 18.00 -33.82
C ARG A 78 -1.60 18.50 -32.80
N ILE A 79 -1.87 17.69 -31.77
CA ILE A 79 -2.89 17.95 -30.74
C ILE A 79 -2.38 18.98 -29.72
N THR A 80 -1.22 18.72 -29.11
CA THR A 80 -0.72 19.52 -27.97
C THR A 80 0.16 20.70 -28.38
N LYS A 81 0.52 20.81 -29.66
CA LYS A 81 1.52 21.74 -30.22
C LYS A 81 2.92 21.56 -29.64
N LYS A 82 3.17 20.40 -29.02
CA LYS A 82 4.45 20.04 -28.40
C LYS A 82 4.73 18.57 -28.67
N LYS A 83 5.99 18.26 -28.97
CA LYS A 83 6.42 16.86 -28.98
C LYS A 83 6.30 16.24 -27.59
N PRO A 84 6.11 14.92 -27.49
CA PRO A 84 6.25 14.22 -26.24
C PRO A 84 7.64 14.52 -25.63
N PRO A 85 7.72 14.64 -24.30
CA PRO A 85 9.01 14.76 -23.65
C PRO A 85 9.85 13.51 -23.93
N LYS A 86 11.18 13.64 -24.04
CA LYS A 86 12.09 12.48 -24.13
C LYS A 86 12.31 11.82 -22.76
N GLU A 87 12.26 12.63 -21.72
CA GLU A 87 12.39 12.23 -20.33
C GLU A 87 11.32 12.94 -19.50
N THR A 88 10.77 12.25 -18.52
CA THR A 88 9.82 12.81 -17.56
C THR A 88 10.10 12.26 -16.17
N ASN A 89 9.63 12.95 -15.15
CA ASN A 89 9.60 12.44 -13.79
C ASN A 89 8.17 12.11 -13.36
N ILE A 90 8.08 11.23 -12.37
CA ILE A 90 6.87 10.97 -11.59
C ILE A 90 7.20 11.20 -10.11
N GLN A 91 6.22 11.70 -9.38
CA GLN A 91 6.34 12.00 -7.96
C GLN A 91 5.05 11.61 -7.24
N MET A 92 5.23 11.02 -6.07
CA MET A 92 4.19 10.65 -5.14
C MET A 92 4.52 11.28 -3.80
N ILE A 93 3.56 11.98 -3.20
CA ILE A 93 3.70 12.56 -1.87
C ILE A 93 2.54 12.14 -0.98
N PHE A 94 2.85 11.68 0.22
CA PHE A 94 1.88 11.21 1.21
C PHE A 94 2.43 11.39 2.63
N THR A 95 1.55 11.21 3.61
CA THR A 95 1.87 11.33 5.04
C THR A 95 2.11 9.96 5.64
N GLU A 96 3.09 9.85 6.54
CA GLU A 96 3.25 8.64 7.36
C GLU A 96 2.11 8.54 8.39
N PHE A 97 1.49 7.37 8.47
CA PHE A 97 0.51 7.05 9.51
C PHE A 97 1.25 6.63 10.78
N GLY A 98 1.03 7.35 11.89
CA GLY A 98 1.60 7.00 13.19
C GLY A 98 1.88 8.20 14.09
N ASN A 99 2.16 9.36 13.49
CA ASN A 99 2.16 10.63 14.23
C ASN A 99 0.77 11.22 14.14
N SER A 100 -0.07 10.88 15.13
CA SER A 100 -1.38 11.49 15.35
C SER A 100 -1.26 13.01 15.19
N PHE A 101 -1.81 13.56 14.11
CA PHE A 101 -1.99 15.00 13.98
C PHE A 101 -3.09 15.42 14.98
N GLU A 102 -2.75 15.51 16.27
CA GLU A 102 -3.64 16.00 17.33
C GLU A 102 -3.69 17.55 17.36
N GLY A 103 -3.63 18.19 16.20
CA GLY A 103 -3.62 19.64 16.11
C GLY A 103 -4.29 20.12 14.84
N ASN A 104 -4.90 21.30 14.91
CA ASN A 104 -5.35 22.08 13.76
C ASN A 104 -4.21 22.14 12.75
N THR A 105 -4.23 21.28 11.73
CA THR A 105 -3.29 21.35 10.63
C THR A 105 -3.48 22.73 10.00
N SER A 106 -2.45 23.57 10.07
CA SER A 106 -2.51 24.92 9.52
C SER A 106 -3.03 24.83 8.08
N GLN A 107 -3.97 25.69 7.72
CA GLN A 107 -4.60 25.74 6.39
C GLN A 107 -3.59 25.65 5.23
N ILE A 108 -2.35 26.12 5.43
CA ILE A 108 -1.29 26.13 4.43
C ILE A 108 -0.83 24.75 3.94
N PHE A 109 -0.95 23.69 4.75
CA PHE A 109 -0.53 22.34 4.38
C PHE A 109 -1.69 21.41 4.06
N LYS A 110 -2.94 21.89 4.15
CA LYS A 110 -4.15 21.07 3.98
C LYS A 110 -4.12 20.30 2.66
N ASP A 111 -3.69 20.94 1.57
CA ASP A 111 -3.67 20.32 0.24
C ASP A 111 -2.59 19.24 0.09
N LEU A 112 -1.56 19.23 0.95
CA LEU A 112 -0.50 18.22 0.96
C LEU A 112 -0.81 17.04 1.87
N LEU A 113 -1.90 17.09 2.63
CA LEU A 113 -2.35 16.07 3.57
C LEU A 113 -3.57 15.35 2.98
N PRO A 114 -3.36 14.36 2.10
CA PRO A 114 -4.45 13.69 1.42
C PRO A 114 -5.38 12.94 2.37
N TYR A 115 -4.89 12.38 3.48
CA TYR A 115 -5.72 11.68 4.47
C TYR A 115 -6.34 12.66 5.49
N PRO A 116 -7.62 12.50 5.91
CA PRO A 116 -8.55 11.39 5.64
C PRO A 116 -9.31 11.46 4.32
N GLU A 117 -9.08 12.49 3.52
CA GLU A 117 -9.68 12.65 2.19
C GLU A 117 -8.98 11.74 1.15
N GLN A 118 -9.16 12.04 -0.14
CA GLN A 118 -8.41 11.40 -1.22
C GLN A 118 -7.33 12.35 -1.73
N GLY A 119 -6.20 11.79 -2.14
CA GLY A 119 -5.18 12.56 -2.83
C GLY A 119 -5.63 13.02 -4.21
N LYS A 120 -4.89 13.94 -4.82
CA LYS A 120 -5.18 14.55 -6.12
C LYS A 120 -4.08 14.31 -7.13
N ILE A 121 -4.42 14.40 -8.41
CA ILE A 121 -3.44 14.47 -9.50
C ILE A 121 -3.10 15.94 -9.75
N TYR A 122 -1.81 16.26 -9.80
CA TYR A 122 -1.27 17.60 -9.98
C TYR A 122 -0.68 17.78 -11.37
N ILE A 123 -1.10 18.87 -12.03
CA ILE A 123 -0.58 19.34 -13.33
C ILE A 123 0.18 20.67 -13.20
N GLY A 124 0.77 20.89 -12.02
CA GLY A 124 1.22 22.19 -11.52
C GLY A 124 0.26 22.78 -10.47
N PHE A 125 -1.00 22.36 -10.49
CA PHE A 125 -2.05 22.65 -9.51
C PHE A 125 -3.00 21.43 -9.41
N PRO A 126 -3.79 21.28 -8.33
CA PRO A 126 -4.63 20.10 -8.12
C PRO A 126 -5.77 20.04 -9.15
N THR A 127 -5.99 18.86 -9.73
CA THR A 127 -7.15 18.56 -10.59
C THR A 127 -8.34 18.08 -9.74
N HIS A 128 -9.53 17.96 -10.34
CA HIS A 128 -10.70 17.37 -9.66
C HIS A 128 -10.54 15.86 -9.41
N GLN A 129 -9.76 15.17 -10.25
CA GLN A 129 -9.56 13.74 -10.15
C GLN A 129 -8.73 13.35 -8.92
N THR A 130 -9.14 12.24 -8.32
CA THR A 130 -8.56 11.74 -7.07
C THR A 130 -7.71 10.50 -7.28
N THR A 131 -6.85 10.21 -6.32
CA THR A 131 -6.08 8.97 -6.25
C THR A 131 -6.70 8.02 -5.21
N GLY A 132 -6.61 6.71 -5.47
CA GLY A 132 -7.26 5.69 -4.64
C GLY A 132 -6.53 5.32 -3.36
N CYS A 133 -5.29 5.78 -3.15
CA CYS A 133 -4.46 5.36 -2.01
C CYS A 133 -3.95 6.53 -1.17
N CYS A 134 -4.75 7.62 -1.06
CA CYS A 134 -4.42 8.78 -0.22
C CYS A 134 -3.00 9.33 -0.44
N PHE A 135 -2.59 9.47 -1.70
CA PHE A 135 -1.33 10.12 -2.08
C PHE A 135 -1.59 11.18 -3.14
N ASN A 136 -0.89 12.30 -3.07
CA ASN A 136 -0.88 13.25 -4.16
C ASN A 136 0.09 12.77 -5.25
N PHE A 137 -0.36 12.80 -6.50
CA PHE A 137 0.41 12.34 -7.66
C PHE A 137 0.78 13.52 -8.55
N ALA A 138 2.04 13.66 -8.88
CA ALA A 138 2.51 14.65 -9.84
C ALA A 138 3.34 13.97 -10.92
N ALA A 139 3.02 14.25 -12.17
CA ALA A 139 3.74 13.77 -13.33
C ALA A 139 3.45 14.70 -14.51
N ARG A 140 4.19 14.54 -15.61
CA ARG A 140 3.93 15.30 -16.84
C ARG A 140 2.76 14.70 -17.64
N VAL A 141 1.61 14.52 -16.96
CA VAL A 141 0.33 14.16 -17.58
C VAL A 141 -0.20 15.31 -18.41
N ILE A 142 -0.99 15.01 -19.44
CA ILE A 142 -1.57 16.00 -20.34
C ILE A 142 -2.99 16.33 -19.86
N PRO A 143 -3.27 17.59 -19.50
CA PRO A 143 -4.60 18.01 -19.08
C PRO A 143 -5.55 18.24 -20.26
N THR A 144 -6.84 18.29 -19.95
CA THR A 144 -7.87 18.81 -20.86
C THR A 144 -7.69 20.32 -21.11
N VAL A 145 -8.42 20.88 -22.08
CA VAL A 145 -8.37 22.32 -22.41
C VAL A 145 -8.72 23.20 -21.22
N VAL A 146 -9.70 22.79 -20.41
CA VAL A 146 -10.15 23.52 -19.21
C VAL A 146 -9.15 23.37 -18.04
N ARG A 147 -8.24 22.39 -18.13
CA ARG A 147 -7.21 22.08 -17.13
C ARG A 147 -7.75 21.74 -15.74
N GLU A 148 -8.96 21.22 -15.68
CA GLU A 148 -9.58 20.72 -14.45
C GLU A 148 -9.31 19.21 -14.21
N SER A 149 -8.86 18.52 -15.27
CA SER A 149 -8.69 17.06 -15.32
C SER A 149 -7.60 16.68 -16.32
N ILE A 150 -7.09 15.45 -16.21
CA ILE A 150 -6.26 14.82 -17.23
C ILE A 150 -7.11 14.37 -18.41
N ASP A 151 -6.57 14.47 -19.62
CA ASP A 151 -7.28 14.06 -20.83
C ASP A 151 -7.22 12.53 -20.99
N LEU A 152 -8.37 11.89 -20.82
CA LEU A 152 -8.58 10.46 -21.06
C LEU A 152 -9.58 10.22 -22.20
N VAL A 153 -9.93 11.26 -22.96
CA VAL A 153 -10.94 11.22 -24.03
C VAL A 153 -10.26 11.21 -25.40
N GLU A 154 -9.29 12.10 -25.61
CA GLU A 154 -8.49 12.07 -26.83
C GLU A 154 -7.63 10.80 -26.84
N LYS A 155 -7.67 10.03 -27.93
CA LYS A 155 -7.10 8.67 -28.00
C LYS A 155 -5.60 8.64 -27.73
N THR A 156 -4.85 9.57 -28.32
CA THR A 156 -3.39 9.65 -28.19
C THR A 156 -2.99 10.10 -26.79
N LEU A 157 -3.66 11.13 -26.26
CA LEU A 157 -3.41 11.65 -24.92
C LEU A 157 -3.81 10.65 -23.83
N ALA A 158 -4.92 9.94 -24.03
CA ALA A 158 -5.38 8.89 -23.14
C ALA A 158 -4.34 7.78 -23.02
N ILE A 159 -3.78 7.30 -24.14
CA ILE A 159 -2.72 6.29 -24.12
C ILE A 159 -1.51 6.77 -23.31
N TYR A 160 -1.03 7.99 -23.57
CA TYR A 160 0.11 8.55 -22.84
C TYR A 160 -0.17 8.69 -21.34
N ASN A 161 -1.33 9.24 -20.97
CA ASN A 161 -1.73 9.43 -19.59
C ASN A 161 -1.95 8.10 -18.86
N GLU A 162 -2.56 7.11 -19.51
CA GLU A 162 -2.74 5.76 -18.96
C GLU A 162 -1.40 5.10 -18.63
N VAL A 163 -0.38 5.26 -19.48
CA VAL A 163 0.96 4.72 -19.19
C VAL A 163 1.53 5.35 -17.92
N LEU A 164 1.45 6.68 -17.77
CA LEU A 164 1.90 7.34 -16.54
C LEU A 164 1.12 6.87 -15.30
N LEU A 165 -0.19 6.66 -15.43
CA LEU A 165 -1.01 6.13 -14.33
C LEU A 165 -0.67 4.68 -13.99
N ARG A 166 -0.33 3.84 -14.98
CA ARG A 166 0.12 2.47 -14.74
C ARG A 166 1.44 2.46 -13.97
N ILE A 167 2.39 3.33 -14.33
CA ILE A 167 3.66 3.48 -13.60
C ILE A 167 3.40 3.99 -12.17
N ALA A 168 2.48 4.94 -11.98
CA ALA A 168 2.05 5.37 -10.66
C ALA A 168 1.53 4.19 -9.81
N GLY A 169 0.69 3.33 -10.41
CA GLY A 169 0.20 2.10 -9.77
C GLY A 169 1.32 1.12 -9.42
N THR A 170 2.32 0.95 -10.29
CA THR A 170 3.52 0.15 -9.98
C THR A 170 4.29 0.73 -8.81
N LEU A 171 4.47 2.06 -8.77
CA LEU A 171 5.12 2.74 -7.66
C LEU A 171 4.36 2.51 -6.36
N CYS A 172 3.03 2.65 -6.35
CA CYS A 172 2.20 2.32 -5.19
C CYS A 172 2.46 0.90 -4.68
N ARG A 173 2.59 -0.06 -5.60
CA ARG A 173 2.84 -1.46 -5.22
C ARG A 173 4.22 -1.62 -4.59
N ILE A 174 5.26 -1.00 -5.15
CA ILE A 174 6.63 -1.03 -4.58
C ILE A 174 6.62 -0.47 -3.17
N VAL A 175 5.98 0.69 -2.97
CA VAL A 175 5.85 1.33 -1.65
C VAL A 175 5.13 0.43 -0.68
N TYR A 176 4.00 -0.15 -1.09
CA TYR A 176 3.26 -1.07 -0.25
C TYR A 176 4.11 -2.27 0.20
N GLU A 177 4.86 -2.90 -0.70
CA GLU A 177 5.71 -4.04 -0.35
C GLU A 177 6.86 -3.64 0.59
N ASP A 178 7.44 -2.45 0.41
CA ASP A 178 8.47 -1.90 1.29
C ASP A 178 7.92 -1.64 2.70
N GLU A 179 6.79 -0.95 2.81
CA GLU A 179 6.11 -0.71 4.10
C GLU A 179 5.72 -2.02 4.80
N MET A 180 5.17 -3.00 4.05
CA MET A 180 4.82 -4.30 4.63
C MET A 180 6.05 -5.08 5.09
N SER A 181 7.18 -4.96 4.40
CA SER A 181 8.45 -5.60 4.79
C SER A 181 8.99 -5.00 6.09
N GLN A 182 8.90 -3.67 6.25
CA GLN A 182 9.27 -2.98 7.49
C GLN A 182 8.36 -3.40 8.65
N ILE A 183 7.05 -3.45 8.44
CA ILE A 183 6.08 -3.93 9.46
C ILE A 183 6.40 -5.37 9.87
N LYS A 184 6.74 -6.24 8.91
CA LYS A 184 7.12 -7.62 9.20
C LYS A 184 8.36 -7.69 10.09
N GLN A 185 9.38 -6.87 9.81
CA GLN A 185 10.58 -6.81 10.64
C GLN A 185 10.25 -6.38 12.07
N ILE A 186 9.51 -5.27 12.24
CA ILE A 186 9.08 -4.76 13.56
C ILE A 186 8.26 -5.80 14.31
N TYR A 187 7.34 -6.48 13.62
CA TYR A 187 6.51 -7.52 14.24
C TYR A 187 7.33 -8.70 14.73
N ASN A 188 8.32 -9.15 13.96
CA ASN A 188 9.22 -10.23 14.36
C ASN A 188 10.11 -9.82 15.53
N GLU A 189 10.57 -8.58 15.57
CA GLU A 189 11.37 -8.04 16.67
C GLU A 189 10.55 -7.88 17.96
N THR A 190 9.25 -7.55 17.84
CA THR A 190 8.34 -7.34 18.98
C THR A 190 7.75 -8.66 19.50
N SER A 191 7.57 -9.63 18.61
CA SER A 191 7.08 -10.98 18.93
C SER A 191 8.29 -11.88 19.18
N GLY A 192 8.86 -11.85 20.38
CA GLY A 192 9.95 -12.74 20.79
C GLY A 192 9.54 -14.22 20.70
N VAL A 193 9.61 -14.80 19.51
CA VAL A 193 9.42 -16.23 19.28
C VAL A 193 10.78 -16.81 18.91
N ASP A 194 11.39 -17.45 19.91
CA ASP A 194 12.41 -18.47 19.73
C ASP A 194 11.96 -19.40 18.59
N ASN A 195 12.62 -19.30 17.44
CA ASN A 195 12.62 -20.39 16.47
C ASN A 195 14.08 -20.82 16.32
N GLU A 196 14.33 -22.00 16.86
CA GLU A 196 15.53 -22.81 16.64
C GLU A 196 15.89 -22.86 15.15
N SER A 197 17.19 -22.69 14.91
CA SER A 197 18.01 -23.06 13.76
C SER A 197 17.30 -23.37 12.44
N ASP A 198 17.67 -22.60 11.41
CA ASP A 198 18.31 -23.20 10.23
C ASP A 198 19.22 -22.13 9.58
N ASP A 199 20.53 -22.37 9.66
CA ASP A 199 21.56 -21.67 8.91
C ASP A 199 21.33 -21.89 7.41
N GLU A 200 21.25 -20.82 6.63
CA GLU A 200 22.06 -20.69 5.40
C GLU A 200 22.09 -19.24 4.90
N ASN A 201 23.33 -18.76 4.76
CA ASN A 201 23.76 -17.46 4.23
C ASN A 201 22.94 -16.89 3.06
N THR A 202 22.48 -15.62 3.17
CA THR A 202 22.62 -14.63 2.07
C THR A 202 22.31 -13.18 2.48
N SER A 203 23.36 -12.34 2.39
CA SER A 203 23.42 -10.88 2.14
C SER A 203 22.36 -9.91 2.70
N LYS A 204 22.84 -8.96 3.53
CA LYS A 204 22.19 -7.72 3.99
C LYS A 204 21.80 -6.80 2.81
N PRO A 205 20.66 -6.06 2.83
CA PRO A 205 20.40 -5.00 1.87
C PRO A 205 20.97 -3.65 2.35
N VAL A 206 21.46 -2.92 1.35
CA VAL A 206 22.13 -1.62 1.39
C VAL A 206 21.08 -0.50 1.41
N ASN A 207 21.28 0.51 2.26
CA ASN A 207 20.54 1.76 2.20
C ASN A 207 20.85 2.50 0.89
N GLY A 208 19.83 2.74 0.07
CA GLY A 208 19.88 3.53 -1.16
C GLY A 208 19.44 2.75 -2.39
N LEU A 209 18.13 2.75 -2.67
CA LEU A 209 17.59 2.22 -3.92
C LEU A 209 17.94 3.17 -5.09
N LYS A 210 18.98 2.80 -5.85
CA LYS A 210 19.07 3.10 -7.29
C LYS A 210 18.36 1.98 -8.03
N VAL A 211 17.29 2.29 -8.74
CA VAL A 211 16.56 1.32 -9.56
C VAL A 211 17.08 1.41 -10.99
N GLU A 212 17.98 0.51 -11.37
CA GLU A 212 18.24 0.16 -12.77
C GLU A 212 17.65 -1.23 -13.06
N GLN A 213 16.91 -1.31 -14.17
CA GLN A 213 16.46 -2.49 -14.92
C GLN A 213 15.86 -3.70 -14.17
N THR A 214 14.53 -3.82 -14.35
CA THR A 214 13.74 -5.03 -14.64
C THR A 214 14.30 -6.41 -14.23
N LYS A 215 13.86 -6.89 -13.07
CA LYS A 215 13.26 -8.23 -12.81
C LYS A 215 13.17 -8.40 -11.31
N ILE A 216 11.96 -8.44 -10.74
CA ILE A 216 11.79 -8.77 -9.32
C ILE A 216 10.87 -9.97 -9.21
N ILE A 217 11.51 -11.12 -9.00
CA ILE A 217 10.95 -12.27 -8.29
C ILE A 217 11.56 -12.16 -6.88
N TYR A 218 10.77 -12.34 -5.81
CA TYR A 218 11.01 -13.29 -4.70
C TYR A 218 10.02 -13.07 -3.53
N PHE A 219 9.39 -14.20 -3.19
CA PHE A 219 8.73 -14.73 -2.00
C PHE A 219 8.66 -13.92 -0.68
N VAL A 220 7.44 -13.87 -0.12
CA VAL A 220 7.17 -13.62 1.31
C VAL A 220 6.43 -14.82 1.91
N LYS A 221 7.07 -15.52 2.87
CA LYS A 221 6.43 -16.52 3.72
C LYS A 221 5.72 -15.80 4.88
N LYS A 222 4.40 -16.06 5.02
CA LYS A 222 3.44 -15.69 6.09
C LYS A 222 2.97 -14.21 6.11
N TRP A 223 1.78 -13.76 5.67
CA TRP A 223 0.77 -14.23 4.71
C TRP A 223 0.25 -13.01 3.90
N VAL A 224 1.10 -12.35 3.10
CA VAL A 224 0.61 -11.44 2.04
C VAL A 224 0.50 -12.26 0.76
N TYR A 225 -0.73 -12.42 0.28
CA TYR A 225 -1.00 -13.19 -0.93
C TYR A 225 -1.43 -12.24 -2.04
N PRO A 226 -0.97 -12.48 -3.28
CA PRO A 226 -1.64 -11.91 -4.45
C PRO A 226 -3.14 -12.16 -4.33
N ILE A 227 -3.98 -11.21 -4.74
CA ILE A 227 -5.44 -11.37 -4.66
C ILE A 227 -5.93 -12.63 -5.39
N SER A 228 -5.21 -13.06 -6.44
CA SER A 228 -5.45 -14.30 -7.20
C SER A 228 -5.16 -15.59 -6.42
N SER A 229 -4.45 -15.49 -5.30
CA SER A 229 -4.08 -16.58 -4.40
C SER A 229 -4.79 -16.52 -3.06
N VAL A 230 -5.74 -15.59 -2.88
CA VAL A 230 -6.61 -15.50 -1.69
C VAL A 230 -8.03 -15.90 -2.08
N PHE A 231 -8.77 -16.47 -1.12
CA PHE A 231 -10.16 -16.85 -1.33
C PHE A 231 -11.14 -15.97 -0.53
N ILE A 232 -12.33 -15.78 -1.09
CA ILE A 232 -13.46 -15.16 -0.38
C ILE A 232 -13.82 -16.04 0.84
N PRO A 233 -13.96 -15.46 2.05
CA PRO A 233 -14.27 -16.22 3.25
C PRO A 233 -15.64 -16.90 3.14
N ASN A 234 -15.74 -18.09 3.72
CA ASN A 234 -16.99 -18.81 3.90
C ASN A 234 -17.15 -19.12 5.39
N PRO A 235 -18.11 -18.48 6.09
CA PRO A 235 -18.29 -18.67 7.52
C PRO A 235 -18.48 -20.13 7.94
N ARG A 236 -19.13 -20.95 7.09
CA ARG A 236 -19.36 -22.39 7.35
C ARG A 236 -18.10 -23.25 7.23
N MET A 237 -17.00 -22.68 6.75
CA MET A 237 -15.73 -23.37 6.57
C MET A 237 -14.65 -22.85 7.54
N ALA A 238 -14.94 -21.78 8.30
CA ALA A 238 -13.96 -21.08 9.12
C ALA A 238 -13.39 -21.93 10.27
N GLY A 239 -14.17 -22.87 10.80
CA GLY A 239 -13.69 -23.71 11.89
C GLY A 239 -12.65 -24.73 11.48
N PHE A 240 -12.70 -25.26 10.25
CA PHE A 240 -11.76 -26.30 9.81
C PHE A 240 -10.78 -25.84 8.71
N ILE A 241 -10.99 -24.68 8.08
CA ILE A 241 -10.02 -24.09 7.14
C ILE A 241 -9.09 -23.14 7.90
N LYS A 242 -7.84 -23.55 8.13
CA LYS A 242 -6.84 -22.79 8.93
C LYS A 242 -5.60 -22.37 8.14
N LYS A 243 -5.14 -23.15 7.14
CA LYS A 243 -3.94 -22.80 6.36
C LYS A 243 -4.25 -22.16 5.00
N VAL A 244 -5.42 -22.41 4.41
CA VAL A 244 -5.79 -21.75 3.15
C VAL A 244 -5.93 -20.24 3.38
N PRO A 245 -5.28 -19.38 2.57
CA PRO A 245 -5.38 -17.94 2.69
C PRO A 245 -6.78 -17.45 2.31
N VAL A 246 -7.50 -16.93 3.29
CA VAL A 246 -8.83 -16.32 3.11
C VAL A 246 -8.78 -14.83 3.46
N VAL A 247 -9.61 -14.02 2.82
CA VAL A 247 -9.77 -12.62 3.22
C VAL A 247 -10.36 -12.61 4.64
N SER A 248 -9.79 -11.80 5.53
CA SER A 248 -10.35 -11.58 6.87
C SER A 248 -11.79 -11.08 6.77
N ASP A 249 -12.68 -11.61 7.63
CA ASP A 249 -14.09 -11.21 7.68
C ASP A 249 -14.25 -9.70 7.85
N MET A 250 -13.44 -9.08 8.71
CA MET A 250 -13.43 -7.63 8.93
C MET A 250 -13.16 -6.83 7.64
N ILE A 251 -12.21 -7.28 6.83
CA ILE A 251 -11.86 -6.61 5.56
C ILE A 251 -12.95 -6.88 4.51
N TYR A 252 -13.45 -8.11 4.45
CA TYR A 252 -14.50 -8.50 3.52
C TYR A 252 -15.81 -7.73 3.78
N GLU A 253 -16.20 -7.55 5.04
CA GLU A 253 -17.38 -6.78 5.45
C GLU A 253 -17.23 -5.29 5.14
N ARG A 254 -16.09 -4.68 5.49
CA ARG A 254 -15.84 -3.25 5.25
C ARG A 254 -15.68 -2.90 3.77
N CYS A 255 -15.19 -3.84 2.96
CA CYS A 255 -14.85 -3.63 1.55
C CYS A 255 -15.67 -4.50 0.59
N GLY A 256 -16.90 -4.89 0.95
CA GLY A 256 -17.70 -5.83 0.17
C GLY A 256 -17.90 -5.45 -1.30
N THR A 257 -18.10 -4.16 -1.61
CA THR A 257 -18.24 -3.66 -3.00
C THR A 257 -17.00 -3.91 -3.85
N PHE A 258 -15.80 -3.76 -3.27
CA PHE A 258 -14.55 -4.08 -3.94
C PHE A 258 -14.47 -5.58 -4.25
N PHE A 259 -14.76 -6.46 -3.28
CA PHE A 259 -14.65 -7.91 -3.51
C PHE A 259 -15.70 -8.45 -4.47
N ILE A 260 -16.92 -7.89 -4.49
CA ILE A 260 -17.93 -8.20 -5.51
C ILE A 260 -17.38 -7.90 -6.90
N LYS A 261 -16.79 -6.71 -7.09
CA LYS A 261 -16.20 -6.30 -8.37
C LYS A 261 -14.98 -7.15 -8.72
N ALA A 262 -14.09 -7.40 -7.77
CA ALA A 262 -12.91 -8.24 -7.96
C ALA A 262 -13.29 -9.69 -8.35
N PHE A 263 -14.36 -10.23 -7.76
CA PHE A 263 -14.89 -11.54 -8.11
C PHE A 263 -15.47 -11.56 -9.52
N ALA A 264 -16.25 -10.54 -9.89
CA ALA A 264 -16.78 -10.39 -11.26
C ALA A 264 -15.65 -10.28 -12.31
N MET A 265 -14.55 -9.62 -11.95
CA MET A 265 -13.35 -9.48 -12.77
C MET A 265 -12.42 -10.72 -12.73
N LYS A 266 -12.80 -11.78 -12.01
CA LYS A 266 -12.02 -13.01 -11.83
C LYS A 266 -10.64 -12.79 -11.19
N LEU A 267 -10.48 -11.71 -10.42
CA LEU A 267 -9.27 -11.39 -9.68
C LEU A 267 -9.17 -12.19 -8.36
N ILE A 268 -10.31 -12.58 -7.79
CA ILE A 268 -10.43 -13.40 -6.58
C ILE A 268 -11.44 -14.53 -6.80
N LYS A 269 -11.30 -15.64 -6.06
CA LYS A 269 -12.14 -16.85 -6.22
C LYS A 269 -12.76 -17.29 -4.88
N LYS A 270 -13.79 -18.13 -4.95
CA LYS A 270 -14.31 -18.86 -3.77
C LYS A 270 -13.49 -20.15 -3.57
N LEU A 271 -13.46 -20.66 -2.35
CA LEU A 271 -12.85 -21.98 -2.09
C LEU A 271 -13.53 -23.06 -2.92
N THR A 272 -12.73 -23.94 -3.51
CA THR A 272 -13.19 -25.11 -4.26
C THR A 272 -13.01 -26.39 -3.43
N PHE A 273 -13.62 -27.50 -3.85
CA PHE A 273 -13.43 -28.80 -3.20
C PHE A 273 -11.97 -29.24 -3.16
N GLN A 274 -11.22 -28.99 -4.23
CA GLN A 274 -9.79 -29.32 -4.28
C GLN A 274 -8.99 -28.57 -3.20
N GLU A 275 -9.34 -27.31 -2.93
CA GLU A 275 -8.71 -26.52 -1.88
C GLU A 275 -9.03 -27.04 -0.48
N VAL A 276 -10.28 -27.48 -0.27
CA VAL A 276 -10.68 -28.16 0.97
C VAL A 276 -9.88 -29.45 1.15
N ILE A 277 -9.85 -30.33 0.14
CA ILE A 277 -9.10 -31.58 0.19
C ILE A 277 -7.61 -31.31 0.48
N ARG A 278 -7.04 -30.25 -0.12
CA ARG A 278 -5.65 -29.84 0.12
C ARG A 278 -5.42 -29.40 1.56
N GLU A 279 -6.34 -28.64 2.15
CA GLU A 279 -6.31 -28.29 3.58
C GLU A 279 -6.32 -29.56 4.45
N LEU A 280 -7.28 -30.46 4.20
CA LEU A 280 -7.44 -31.71 4.96
C LEU A 280 -6.23 -32.67 4.81
N LYS A 281 -5.49 -32.56 3.70
CA LYS A 281 -4.22 -33.28 3.47
C LYS A 281 -3.04 -32.64 4.20
N SER A 282 -3.11 -31.36 4.51
CA SER A 282 -1.98 -30.59 5.04
C SER A 282 -1.79 -30.68 6.55
N ARG A 283 -2.80 -31.17 7.29
CA ARG A 283 -2.79 -31.23 8.75
C ARG A 283 -3.79 -32.27 9.27
N ARG A 284 -3.62 -32.68 10.52
CA ARG A 284 -4.66 -33.42 11.27
C ARG A 284 -5.70 -32.42 11.79
N LEU A 285 -6.94 -32.89 11.91
CA LEU A 285 -8.06 -32.12 12.45
C LEU A 285 -8.33 -32.59 13.89
N CYS A 286 -8.77 -31.68 14.77
CA CYS A 286 -9.32 -32.06 16.06
C CYS A 286 -10.80 -32.46 15.94
N GLU A 287 -11.37 -32.99 17.02
CA GLU A 287 -12.77 -33.42 17.08
C GLU A 287 -13.74 -32.29 16.68
N ASP A 288 -13.56 -31.09 17.24
CA ASP A 288 -14.38 -29.91 16.92
C ASP A 288 -14.33 -29.57 15.42
N GLU A 289 -13.14 -29.62 14.81
CA GLU A 289 -12.95 -29.34 13.39
C GLU A 289 -13.56 -30.41 12.49
N ILE A 290 -13.56 -31.67 12.94
CA ILE A 290 -14.22 -32.77 12.22
C ILE A 290 -15.75 -32.57 12.26
N ILE A 291 -16.31 -32.17 13.39
CA ILE A 291 -17.74 -31.85 13.52
C ILE A 291 -18.10 -30.74 12.52
N GLU A 292 -17.37 -29.63 12.52
CA GLU A 292 -17.62 -28.51 11.60
C GLU A 292 -17.46 -28.91 10.12
N LEU A 293 -16.47 -29.76 9.80
CA LEU A 293 -16.28 -30.31 8.45
C LEU A 293 -17.49 -31.16 8.01
N LEU A 294 -18.00 -32.02 8.89
CA LEU A 294 -19.13 -32.89 8.60
C LEU A 294 -20.43 -32.10 8.46
N GLU A 295 -20.67 -31.10 9.31
CA GLU A 295 -21.81 -30.18 9.20
C GLU A 295 -21.79 -29.44 7.86
N TRP A 296 -20.62 -28.90 7.47
CA TRP A 296 -20.44 -28.27 6.16
C TRP A 296 -20.73 -29.23 5.02
N TRP A 297 -20.24 -30.48 5.11
CA TRP A 297 -20.44 -31.50 4.08
C TRP A 297 -21.91 -31.88 3.91
N ILE A 298 -22.63 -32.12 5.01
CA ILE A 298 -24.06 -32.42 5.01
C ILE A 298 -24.83 -31.29 4.31
N PHE A 299 -24.55 -30.04 4.70
CA PHE A 299 -25.18 -28.88 4.09
C PHE A 299 -24.92 -28.78 2.58
N ASN A 300 -23.67 -28.97 2.16
CA ASN A 300 -23.29 -28.87 0.75
C ASN A 300 -23.92 -29.99 -0.11
N ARG A 301 -24.14 -31.16 0.50
CA ARG A 301 -24.81 -32.31 -0.15
C ARG A 301 -26.32 -32.05 -0.35
N SER A 302 -26.97 -31.42 0.62
CA SER A 302 -28.38 -31.03 0.53
C SER A 302 -28.64 -29.94 -0.51
N ASN A 303 -27.64 -29.12 -0.83
CA ASN A 303 -27.75 -28.00 -1.77
C ASN A 303 -27.34 -28.31 -3.23
N GLY A 304 -27.26 -29.58 -3.63
CA GLY A 304 -27.32 -29.97 -5.04
C GLY A 304 -26.08 -29.71 -5.92
N ASN A 305 -24.88 -29.50 -5.36
CA ASN A 305 -23.66 -29.41 -6.19
C ASN A 305 -23.34 -30.80 -6.81
N ASN A 306 -23.55 -30.97 -8.12
CA ASN A 306 -23.64 -32.26 -8.83
C ASN A 306 -22.31 -32.83 -9.38
N ASN A 307 -21.16 -32.54 -8.79
CA ASN A 307 -19.90 -33.18 -9.20
C ASN A 307 -19.68 -34.49 -8.42
N ASN A 308 -20.23 -35.60 -8.92
CA ASN A 308 -20.13 -36.92 -8.27
C ASN A 308 -18.69 -37.42 -8.08
N LEU A 309 -17.75 -37.01 -8.93
CA LEU A 309 -16.34 -37.41 -8.86
C LEU A 309 -15.62 -36.77 -7.66
N GLU A 310 -15.76 -35.46 -7.47
CA GLU A 310 -15.18 -34.73 -6.34
C GLU A 310 -15.77 -35.19 -5.00
N LYS A 311 -17.05 -35.58 -5.00
CA LYS A 311 -17.72 -36.14 -3.83
C LYS A 311 -17.16 -37.51 -3.42
N SER A 312 -16.86 -38.36 -4.40
CA SER A 312 -16.29 -39.69 -4.17
C SER A 312 -14.88 -39.59 -3.60
N GLU A 313 -14.04 -38.73 -4.19
CA GLU A 313 -12.67 -38.49 -3.72
C GLU A 313 -12.64 -37.90 -2.30
N PHE A 314 -13.54 -36.95 -2.01
CA PHE A 314 -13.68 -36.37 -0.68
C PHE A 314 -14.07 -37.42 0.37
N MET A 315 -15.10 -38.23 0.10
CA MET A 315 -15.55 -39.27 1.03
C MET A 315 -14.49 -40.36 1.26
N GLN A 316 -13.79 -40.76 0.20
CA GLN A 316 -12.69 -41.72 0.32
C GLN A 316 -11.58 -41.17 1.22
N TYR A 317 -11.26 -39.88 1.11
CA TYR A 317 -10.23 -39.26 1.96
C TYR A 317 -10.67 -39.13 3.43
N VAL A 318 -11.90 -38.65 3.67
CA VAL A 318 -12.43 -38.47 5.03
C VAL A 318 -12.56 -39.83 5.75
N MET A 319 -13.02 -40.88 5.07
CA MET A 319 -13.14 -42.24 5.64
C MET A 319 -11.80 -42.91 6.00
N ILE A 320 -10.67 -42.49 5.40
CA ILE A 320 -9.34 -43.06 5.69
C ILE A 320 -8.67 -42.37 6.89
N ARG A 321 -9.20 -41.22 7.35
CA ARG A 321 -8.55 -40.33 8.31
C ARG A 321 -9.33 -40.10 9.61
N ILE A 322 -10.61 -40.47 9.66
CA ILE A 322 -11.42 -40.64 10.88
C ILE A 322 -11.16 -42.05 11.41
#